data_AF-A0A7V6NN19-F1
#
_entry.id   AF-A0A7V6NN19-F1
#
_cell.length_a   1.000
_cell.length_b   1.000
_cell.length_c   1.000
_cell.angle_alpha   90.00
_cell.angle_beta   90.00
_cell.angle_gamma   90.00
#
_symmetry.space_group_name_H-M   'P 1'
#
loop_
_entity.id
_entity.type
_entity.pdbx_description
1 polymer ?
#
loop_
_entity_poly.entity_id
_entity_poly.type
_entity_poly.pdbx_seq_one_letter_code
_entity_poly.pdbx_strand_id
1 'polypeptide(L)'
;MVIKIDLNSSTWIKSQANTVRNKLIDLQSRIADTLDYDICLSLLFNDSRNIAIVKNKYVRYSKLSDLGIPEVIFINKEIHRAIKNLISIKDIVEVHENSMYPILIEGMKSEVYIPIFEAADLHGNSLRLIGSIYLGTSNHKDFPRDIFQKELIDLISDISKLYTIVLDNLRDIEKAINIISIFVEILENKEKYLPNHSFNVANWCREIGMILGYDREKLTRLTYAGLLHDIGKCLIDTQILNKPGKLTEEEYAVVKEHSIIGHRISQVILHDIPLLKDIPKIIKYHHERYDGKGYPLGLKEEEVPFDSYIIGIADAVDTMLSERPYKRAMALKDVIKELYKNRGKQFHPYLVDIMAERLIKAQNQLDENLIQDMELSTLIINQKDNLTIIEGTLIHLNGYYIFKPSKKSEVQEISMADITSAEIAIKDLKNINYYYAKVEDFVNNQFYISSIKLIPSANTFSLLWNLDGVLYEPEDNSPIPIEITKIGGDSLSFYVGKSYNLIDKITHSMFNKPIKVRILFDDLSIDITGVIVNSYSFGPYRYFNLRYTNIPESKRDSIYRQLFKKQIELRKTVPQLK
;
A
#
# COMPACT_ATOMS: atom_id res chain seq x y z
N MET A 1 -10.81 16.51 -42.62
CA MET A 1 -10.57 17.41 -41.48
C MET A 1 -10.39 16.54 -40.25
N VAL A 2 -9.14 16.21 -39.93
CA VAL A 2 -8.80 15.33 -38.80
C VAL A 2 -8.71 16.20 -37.56
N ILE A 3 -9.65 16.03 -36.63
CA ILE A 3 -9.59 16.71 -35.34
C ILE A 3 -8.54 15.98 -34.51
N LYS A 4 -7.34 16.55 -34.44
CA LYS A 4 -6.34 16.17 -33.42
C LYS A 4 -6.83 16.68 -32.08
N ILE A 5 -7.14 15.75 -31.18
CA ILE A 5 -7.47 16.07 -29.79
C ILE A 5 -6.14 16.25 -29.04
N ASP A 6 -5.93 17.45 -28.52
CA ASP A 6 -4.79 17.80 -27.66
C ASP A 6 -4.99 17.19 -26.26
N LEU A 7 -4.08 16.31 -25.84
CA LEU A 7 -4.16 15.51 -24.61
C LEU A 7 -3.56 16.21 -23.38
N ASN A 8 -3.26 17.50 -23.46
CA ASN A 8 -2.72 18.27 -22.34
C ASN A 8 -3.72 19.30 -21.78
N SER A 9 -4.72 18.84 -21.02
CA SER A 9 -5.30 19.63 -19.93
C SER A 9 -5.99 18.75 -18.88
N SER A 10 -5.45 18.78 -17.66
CA SER A 10 -5.78 17.92 -16.50
C SER A 10 -7.14 18.22 -15.83
N THR A 11 -8.01 19.00 -16.45
CA THR A 11 -9.41 19.20 -16.05
C THR A 11 -10.41 18.44 -16.93
N TRP A 12 -9.99 17.99 -18.12
CA TRP A 12 -10.87 17.34 -19.09
C TRP A 12 -11.18 15.87 -18.77
N ILE A 13 -10.25 15.13 -18.16
CA ILE A 13 -10.41 13.71 -17.81
C ILE A 13 -11.49 13.50 -16.74
N LYS A 14 -11.58 14.39 -15.73
CA LYS A 14 -12.69 14.37 -14.75
C LYS A 14 -14.03 14.68 -15.42
N SER A 15 -14.05 15.56 -16.42
CA SER A 15 -15.26 15.84 -17.20
C SER A 15 -15.71 14.62 -18.01
N GLN A 16 -14.80 13.85 -18.59
CA GLN A 16 -15.13 12.64 -19.34
C GLN A 16 -15.47 11.44 -18.45
N ALA A 17 -14.79 11.22 -17.31
CA ALA A 17 -15.12 10.13 -16.40
C ALA A 17 -16.54 10.29 -15.81
N ASN A 18 -16.92 11.51 -15.44
CA ASN A 18 -18.29 11.82 -15.05
C ASN A 18 -19.26 11.68 -16.23
N THR A 19 -18.85 12.06 -17.44
CA THR A 19 -19.67 11.87 -18.65
C THR A 19 -19.89 10.40 -18.98
N VAL A 20 -18.86 9.56 -18.89
CA VAL A 20 -18.93 8.10 -19.11
C VAL A 20 -19.78 7.45 -18.02
N ARG A 21 -19.57 7.83 -16.75
CA ARG A 21 -20.40 7.35 -15.64
C ARG A 21 -21.88 7.71 -15.83
N ASN A 22 -22.17 8.97 -16.15
CA ASN A 22 -23.54 9.42 -16.39
C ASN A 22 -24.17 8.70 -17.58
N LYS A 23 -23.40 8.49 -18.66
CA LYS A 23 -23.85 7.72 -19.83
C LYS A 23 -24.11 6.25 -19.49
N LEU A 24 -23.27 5.63 -18.67
CA LEU A 24 -23.49 4.25 -18.19
C LEU A 24 -24.75 4.15 -17.33
N ILE A 25 -24.99 5.11 -16.43
CA ILE A 25 -26.21 5.14 -15.61
C ILE A 25 -27.45 5.33 -16.48
N ASP A 26 -27.40 6.23 -17.48
CA ASP A 26 -28.47 6.42 -18.46
C ASP A 26 -28.79 5.11 -19.22
N LEU A 27 -27.77 4.44 -19.76
CA LEU A 27 -27.95 3.16 -20.44
C LEU A 27 -28.53 2.08 -19.50
N GLN A 28 -28.07 2.00 -18.26
CA GLN A 28 -28.61 1.08 -17.25
C GLN A 28 -30.08 1.36 -16.93
N SER A 29 -30.46 2.64 -16.80
CA SER A 29 -31.84 3.04 -16.54
C SER A 29 -32.77 2.60 -17.66
N ARG A 30 -32.36 2.81 -18.92
CA ARG A 30 -33.11 2.37 -20.10
C ARG A 30 -33.27 0.86 -20.15
N ILE A 31 -32.22 0.10 -19.83
CA ILE A 31 -32.31 -1.37 -19.75
C ILE A 31 -33.32 -1.80 -18.69
N ALA A 32 -33.20 -1.24 -17.48
CA ALA A 32 -34.11 -1.56 -16.38
C ALA A 32 -35.56 -1.21 -16.72
N ASP A 33 -35.79 -0.03 -17.31
CA ASP A 33 -37.09 0.48 -17.71
C ASP A 33 -37.74 -0.36 -18.81
N THR A 34 -37.00 -0.68 -19.88
CA THR A 34 -37.47 -1.54 -20.98
C THR A 34 -37.80 -2.95 -20.52
N LEU A 35 -36.98 -3.53 -19.65
CA LEU A 35 -37.19 -4.90 -19.17
C LEU A 35 -38.08 -4.98 -17.93
N ASP A 36 -38.49 -3.85 -17.37
CA ASP A 36 -39.28 -3.75 -16.15
C ASP A 36 -38.63 -4.43 -14.92
N TYR A 37 -37.40 -4.04 -14.58
CA TYR A 37 -36.66 -4.47 -13.39
C TYR A 37 -36.43 -3.30 -12.42
N ASP A 38 -36.36 -3.60 -11.13
CA ASP A 38 -36.22 -2.60 -10.06
C ASP A 38 -34.78 -2.10 -9.91
N ILE A 39 -33.80 -2.96 -10.22
CA ILE A 39 -32.36 -2.71 -10.06
C ILE A 39 -31.64 -3.10 -11.34
N CYS A 40 -30.66 -2.28 -11.76
CA CYS A 40 -29.69 -2.63 -12.79
C CYS A 40 -28.28 -2.27 -12.32
N LEU A 41 -27.40 -3.27 -12.23
CA LEU A 41 -26.00 -3.10 -11.82
C LEU A 41 -25.07 -3.57 -12.93
N SER A 42 -23.85 -3.05 -12.91
CA SER A 42 -22.77 -3.59 -13.72
C SER A 42 -21.68 -4.16 -12.84
N LEU A 43 -21.51 -5.47 -12.95
CA LEU A 43 -20.51 -6.27 -12.26
C LEU A 43 -19.31 -6.42 -13.19
N LEU A 44 -18.15 -5.88 -12.85
CA LEU A 44 -16.92 -6.08 -13.62
C LEU A 44 -16.02 -7.10 -12.94
N PHE A 45 -15.53 -8.07 -13.69
CA PHE A 45 -14.64 -9.10 -13.18
C PHE A 45 -13.17 -8.66 -13.23
N ASN A 46 -12.42 -9.00 -12.20
CA ASN A 46 -10.95 -8.90 -12.26
C ASN A 46 -10.37 -9.97 -13.21
N ASP A 47 -9.07 -9.89 -13.52
CA ASP A 47 -8.41 -10.79 -14.47
C ASP A 47 -8.51 -12.27 -14.06
N SER A 48 -8.42 -12.55 -12.76
CA SER A 48 -8.58 -13.91 -12.21
C SER A 48 -10.04 -14.38 -12.13
N ARG A 49 -11.02 -13.50 -12.41
CA ARG A 49 -12.47 -13.73 -12.29
C ARG A 49 -12.92 -14.33 -10.96
N ASN A 50 -12.19 -14.04 -9.89
CA ASN A 50 -12.56 -14.42 -8.53
C ASN A 50 -13.24 -13.27 -7.76
N ILE A 51 -13.21 -12.06 -8.31
CA ILE A 51 -13.88 -10.88 -7.77
C ILE A 51 -14.76 -10.23 -8.84
N ALA A 52 -15.95 -9.76 -8.43
CA ALA A 52 -16.76 -8.82 -9.19
C ALA A 52 -16.88 -7.48 -8.46
N ILE A 53 -16.59 -6.37 -9.14
CA ILE A 53 -16.72 -5.01 -8.62
C ILE A 53 -18.01 -4.40 -9.17
N VAL A 54 -18.85 -3.87 -8.28
CA VAL A 54 -20.08 -3.17 -8.67
C VAL A 54 -19.74 -1.72 -9.05
N LYS A 55 -19.60 -1.44 -10.35
CA LYS A 55 -19.14 -0.12 -10.83
C LYS A 55 -20.22 0.93 -10.92
N ASN A 56 -21.38 0.59 -11.46
CA ASN A 56 -22.52 1.51 -11.59
C ASN A 56 -23.79 0.83 -11.10
N LYS A 57 -24.68 1.64 -10.52
CA LYS A 57 -25.91 1.20 -9.87
C LYS A 57 -27.07 2.10 -10.34
N TYR A 58 -28.11 1.49 -10.90
CA TYR A 58 -29.42 2.11 -11.13
C TYR A 58 -30.46 1.39 -10.26
N VAL A 59 -31.33 2.17 -9.62
CA VAL A 59 -32.42 1.68 -8.76
C VAL A 59 -33.66 2.53 -9.00
N ARG A 60 -34.80 1.89 -9.30
CA ARG A 60 -36.01 2.56 -9.76
C ARG A 60 -36.84 3.24 -8.66
N TYR A 61 -37.06 2.57 -7.52
CA TYR A 61 -38.08 2.99 -6.53
C TYR A 61 -37.62 3.02 -5.05
N SER A 62 -36.32 3.09 -4.74
CA SER A 62 -35.86 3.19 -3.35
C SER A 62 -34.73 4.20 -3.15
N LYS A 63 -34.54 4.61 -1.89
CA LYS A 63 -33.28 5.21 -1.45
C LYS A 63 -32.22 4.11 -1.52
N LEU A 64 -31.17 4.32 -2.32
CA LEU A 64 -30.01 3.43 -2.51
C LEU A 64 -29.37 2.90 -1.20
N SER A 65 -29.61 3.57 -0.06
CA SER A 65 -28.98 3.28 1.23
C SER A 65 -29.48 2.00 1.91
N ASP A 66 -30.65 1.47 1.54
CA ASP A 66 -31.34 0.46 2.37
C ASP A 66 -31.28 -0.97 1.79
N LEU A 67 -30.74 -1.16 0.58
CA LEU A 67 -30.74 -2.44 -0.15
C LEU A 67 -29.48 -3.30 0.04
N GLY A 68 -28.50 -2.84 0.84
CA GLY A 68 -27.31 -3.64 1.17
C GLY A 68 -26.44 -4.06 -0.02
N ILE A 69 -26.50 -3.35 -1.15
CA ILE A 69 -25.80 -3.74 -2.40
C ILE A 69 -24.28 -3.73 -2.19
N PRO A 70 -23.59 -4.88 -2.28
CA PRO A 70 -22.14 -4.95 -2.04
C PRO A 70 -21.38 -4.12 -3.08
N GLU A 71 -20.24 -3.54 -2.69
CA GLU A 71 -19.34 -2.88 -3.65
C GLU A 71 -18.41 -3.88 -4.33
N VAL A 72 -18.01 -4.92 -3.59
CA VAL A 72 -17.09 -5.97 -4.02
C VAL A 72 -17.70 -7.32 -3.67
N ILE A 73 -17.71 -8.23 -4.65
CA ILE A 73 -18.26 -9.59 -4.52
C ILE A 73 -17.10 -10.58 -4.70
N PHE A 74 -16.87 -11.41 -3.70
CA PHE A 74 -15.88 -12.49 -3.74
C PHE A 74 -16.55 -13.76 -4.28
N ILE A 75 -16.36 -14.03 -5.56
CA ILE A 75 -17.14 -15.00 -6.35
C ILE A 75 -16.94 -16.43 -5.84
N ASN A 76 -15.85 -16.72 -5.13
CA ASN A 76 -15.54 -18.05 -4.58
C ASN A 76 -16.59 -18.57 -3.57
N LYS A 77 -17.44 -17.72 -2.99
CA LYS A 77 -18.48 -18.13 -2.03
C LYS A 77 -19.66 -18.84 -2.69
N GLU A 78 -20.26 -19.79 -1.98
CA GLU A 78 -21.42 -20.56 -2.47
C GLU A 78 -22.65 -19.69 -2.78
N ILE A 79 -22.83 -18.59 -2.04
CA ILE A 79 -23.90 -17.61 -2.29
C ILE A 79 -23.81 -16.94 -3.67
N HIS A 80 -22.65 -17.01 -4.35
CA HIS A 80 -22.44 -16.41 -5.67
C HIS A 80 -22.35 -17.44 -6.80
N ARG A 81 -22.92 -18.64 -6.58
CA ARG A 81 -22.90 -19.74 -7.56
C ARG A 81 -23.53 -19.38 -8.91
N ALA A 82 -24.49 -18.45 -8.94
CA ALA A 82 -25.05 -17.92 -10.19
C ALA A 82 -23.99 -17.19 -11.05
N ILE A 83 -23.14 -16.37 -10.42
CA ILE A 83 -22.04 -15.66 -11.09
C ILE A 83 -20.98 -16.68 -11.56
N LYS A 84 -20.64 -17.68 -10.73
CA LYS A 84 -19.76 -18.79 -11.14
C LYS A 84 -20.31 -19.52 -12.38
N ASN A 85 -21.61 -19.79 -12.40
CA ASN A 85 -22.27 -20.43 -13.54
C ASN A 85 -22.18 -19.56 -14.79
N LEU A 86 -22.49 -18.26 -14.68
CA LEU A 86 -22.35 -17.30 -15.78
C LEU A 86 -20.93 -17.28 -16.36
N ILE A 87 -19.91 -17.29 -15.50
CA ILE A 87 -18.50 -17.33 -15.94
C ILE A 87 -18.20 -18.61 -16.73
N SER A 88 -18.78 -19.74 -16.31
CA SER A 88 -18.57 -21.04 -16.96
C SER A 88 -19.29 -21.17 -18.30
N ILE A 89 -20.58 -20.84 -18.34
CA ILE A 89 -21.42 -21.05 -19.54
C ILE A 89 -21.35 -19.88 -20.51
N LYS A 90 -20.96 -18.69 -20.03
CA LYS A 90 -20.90 -17.44 -20.80
C LYS A 90 -22.23 -17.06 -21.47
N ASP A 91 -23.32 -17.35 -20.80
CA ASP A 91 -24.69 -17.11 -21.25
C ASP A 91 -25.52 -16.53 -20.08
N ILE A 92 -26.73 -16.08 -20.40
CA ILE A 92 -27.67 -15.49 -19.44
C ILE A 92 -28.03 -16.52 -18.36
N VAL A 93 -27.87 -16.11 -17.11
CA VAL A 93 -28.26 -16.90 -15.93
C VAL A 93 -29.44 -16.24 -15.25
N GLU A 94 -30.50 -17.00 -15.06
CA GLU A 94 -31.72 -16.59 -14.36
C GLU A 94 -31.77 -17.27 -12.99
N VAL A 95 -32.15 -16.51 -11.97
CA VAL A 95 -32.24 -16.96 -10.58
C VAL A 95 -33.58 -16.51 -10.03
N HIS A 96 -34.28 -17.41 -9.36
CA HIS A 96 -35.53 -17.10 -8.66
C HIS A 96 -35.40 -17.51 -7.18
N GLU A 97 -36.24 -16.91 -6.32
CA GLU A 97 -36.22 -17.12 -4.85
C GLU A 97 -36.24 -18.61 -4.43
N ASN A 98 -36.88 -19.47 -5.23
CA ASN A 98 -36.99 -20.92 -4.98
C ASN A 98 -36.02 -21.77 -5.83
N SER A 99 -35.04 -21.15 -6.47
CA SER A 99 -34.06 -21.85 -7.31
C SER A 99 -32.91 -22.44 -6.47
N MET A 100 -32.06 -23.27 -7.09
CA MET A 100 -30.84 -23.78 -6.46
C MET A 100 -29.80 -22.67 -6.16
N TYR A 101 -29.97 -21.49 -6.75
CA TYR A 101 -29.04 -20.38 -6.61
C TYR A 101 -29.55 -19.38 -5.55
N PRO A 102 -28.73 -19.00 -4.57
CA PRO A 102 -29.08 -17.94 -3.62
C PRO A 102 -29.24 -16.59 -4.34
N ILE A 103 -30.21 -15.80 -3.88
CA ILE A 103 -30.44 -14.41 -4.31
C ILE A 103 -29.29 -13.53 -3.81
N LEU A 104 -28.75 -12.66 -4.68
CA LEU A 104 -27.64 -11.77 -4.37
C LEU A 104 -28.07 -10.56 -3.52
N ILE A 105 -29.20 -9.95 -3.84
CA ILE A 105 -29.71 -8.76 -3.14
C ILE A 105 -30.95 -9.13 -2.33
N GLU A 106 -30.88 -8.92 -1.02
CA GLU A 106 -31.99 -9.21 -0.11
C GLU A 106 -33.29 -8.51 -0.55
N GLY A 107 -34.40 -9.26 -0.54
CA GLY A 107 -35.72 -8.78 -0.96
C GLY A 107 -36.01 -8.93 -2.46
N MET A 108 -35.06 -9.39 -3.29
CA MET A 108 -35.33 -9.71 -4.70
C MET A 108 -35.91 -11.12 -4.83
N LYS A 109 -36.89 -11.28 -5.72
CA LYS A 109 -37.53 -12.57 -6.04
C LYS A 109 -37.07 -13.16 -7.37
N SER A 110 -36.57 -12.33 -8.27
CA SER A 110 -36.02 -12.78 -9.55
C SER A 110 -34.82 -11.90 -9.93
N GLU A 111 -33.73 -12.56 -10.32
CA GLU A 111 -32.47 -11.94 -10.73
C GLU A 111 -32.02 -12.50 -12.07
N VAL A 112 -31.43 -11.65 -12.89
CA VAL A 112 -30.87 -12.05 -14.19
C VAL A 112 -29.48 -11.48 -14.34
N TYR A 113 -28.56 -12.33 -14.77
CA TYR A 113 -27.18 -11.97 -15.05
C TYR A 113 -26.94 -12.11 -16.55
N ILE A 114 -26.65 -11.00 -17.22
CA ILE A 114 -26.39 -10.94 -18.66
C ILE A 114 -24.89 -10.72 -18.88
N PRO A 115 -24.18 -11.60 -19.59
CA PRO A 115 -22.72 -11.47 -19.76
C PRO A 115 -22.34 -10.25 -20.58
N ILE A 116 -21.27 -9.56 -20.16
CA ILE A 116 -20.63 -8.45 -20.88
C ILE A 116 -19.29 -8.95 -21.40
N PHE A 117 -19.07 -8.82 -22.70
CA PHE A 117 -17.82 -9.17 -23.36
C PHE A 117 -17.03 -7.93 -23.75
N GLU A 118 -15.72 -8.09 -23.80
CA GLU A 118 -14.83 -7.08 -24.35
C GLU A 118 -15.20 -6.79 -25.81
N ALA A 119 -15.25 -5.51 -26.20
CA ALA A 119 -15.47 -5.14 -27.58
C ALA A 119 -14.31 -5.69 -28.44
N ALA A 120 -14.63 -6.48 -29.47
CA ALA A 120 -13.63 -7.08 -30.33
C ALA A 120 -12.80 -6.02 -31.09
N ASP A 121 -11.54 -6.34 -31.36
CA ASP A 121 -10.68 -5.57 -32.26
C ASP A 121 -11.17 -5.65 -33.72
N LEU A 122 -10.53 -4.93 -34.64
CA LEU A 122 -10.84 -4.94 -36.07
C LEU A 122 -10.76 -6.35 -36.71
N HIS A 123 -10.22 -7.34 -36.00
CA HIS A 123 -10.08 -8.74 -36.42
C HIS A 123 -11.15 -9.67 -35.81
N GLY A 124 -12.06 -9.16 -34.97
CA GLY A 124 -13.25 -9.87 -34.53
C GLY A 124 -13.03 -10.98 -33.49
N ASN A 125 -11.88 -11.02 -32.81
CA ASN A 125 -11.44 -12.24 -32.10
C ASN A 125 -11.56 -12.24 -30.56
N SER A 126 -12.06 -11.19 -29.89
CA SER A 126 -12.20 -11.24 -28.42
C SER A 126 -13.62 -11.59 -27.97
N LEU A 127 -13.81 -12.81 -27.48
CA LEU A 127 -14.97 -13.26 -26.67
C LEU A 127 -14.61 -13.25 -25.17
N ARG A 128 -13.75 -12.30 -24.75
CA ARG A 128 -13.32 -12.21 -23.36
C ARG A 128 -14.46 -11.68 -22.51
N LEU A 129 -15.02 -12.54 -21.65
CA LEU A 129 -15.98 -12.13 -20.62
C LEU A 129 -15.28 -11.17 -19.64
N ILE A 130 -15.81 -9.96 -19.54
CA ILE A 130 -15.28 -8.87 -18.68
C ILE A 130 -16.20 -8.54 -17.51
N GLY A 131 -17.45 -9.02 -17.52
CA GLY A 131 -18.41 -8.72 -16.47
C GLY A 131 -19.79 -9.26 -16.77
N SER A 132 -20.78 -8.74 -16.04
CA SER A 132 -22.19 -8.94 -16.31
C SER A 132 -23.02 -7.70 -15.97
N ILE A 133 -24.15 -7.54 -16.65
CA ILE A 133 -25.25 -6.72 -16.18
C ILE A 133 -26.08 -7.60 -15.24
N TYR A 134 -26.34 -7.10 -14.04
CA TYR A 134 -27.26 -7.70 -13.10
C TYR A 134 -28.57 -6.94 -13.16
N LEU A 135 -29.69 -7.67 -13.21
CA LEU A 135 -31.04 -7.15 -13.09
C LEU A 135 -31.71 -7.82 -11.90
N GLY A 136 -32.39 -7.06 -11.06
CA GLY A 136 -33.12 -7.58 -9.90
C GLY A 136 -34.52 -6.99 -9.81
N THR A 137 -35.49 -7.82 -9.43
CA THR A 137 -36.85 -7.35 -9.10
C THR A 137 -37.42 -8.04 -7.86
N SER A 138 -38.21 -7.28 -7.12
CA SER A 138 -39.00 -7.73 -5.97
C SER A 138 -40.21 -8.60 -6.33
N ASN A 139 -40.52 -8.70 -7.63
CA ASN A 139 -41.60 -9.55 -8.16
C ASN A 139 -41.04 -10.84 -8.76
N HIS A 140 -41.82 -11.92 -8.75
CA HIS A 140 -41.45 -13.11 -9.49
C HIS A 140 -41.67 -12.85 -10.99
N LYS A 141 -40.61 -13.05 -11.79
CA LYS A 141 -40.60 -12.70 -13.20
C LYS A 141 -39.59 -13.55 -13.96
N ASP A 142 -40.05 -14.17 -15.05
CA ASP A 142 -39.17 -14.84 -16.02
C ASP A 142 -38.47 -13.81 -16.92
N PHE A 143 -37.23 -14.09 -17.33
CA PHE A 143 -36.55 -13.20 -18.25
C PHE A 143 -37.21 -13.26 -19.63
N PRO A 144 -37.65 -12.11 -20.19
CA PRO A 144 -38.37 -12.11 -21.44
C PRO A 144 -37.40 -12.27 -22.63
N ARG A 145 -36.93 -13.51 -22.86
CA ARG A 145 -35.99 -13.85 -23.95
C ARG A 145 -36.52 -13.44 -25.32
N ASP A 146 -37.82 -13.49 -25.52
CA ASP A 146 -38.48 -13.11 -26.78
C ASP A 146 -38.51 -11.59 -27.02
N ILE A 147 -38.39 -10.79 -25.95
CA ILE A 147 -38.32 -9.31 -26.00
C ILE A 147 -36.85 -8.83 -26.06
N PHE A 148 -35.89 -9.76 -26.12
CA PHE A 148 -34.47 -9.44 -26.34
C PHE A 148 -34.26 -8.99 -27.79
N GLN A 149 -34.77 -7.80 -28.08
CA GLN A 149 -34.79 -7.14 -29.37
C GLN A 149 -33.46 -6.44 -29.64
N LYS A 150 -33.27 -6.05 -30.90
CA LYS A 150 -32.09 -5.32 -31.38
C LYS A 150 -31.71 -4.12 -30.50
N GLU A 151 -32.69 -3.36 -30.00
CA GLU A 151 -32.44 -2.18 -29.15
C GLU A 151 -31.70 -2.54 -27.85
N LEU A 152 -32.08 -3.63 -27.17
CA LEU A 152 -31.44 -4.06 -25.94
C LEU A 152 -30.02 -4.58 -26.20
N ILE A 153 -29.81 -5.27 -27.32
CA ILE A 153 -28.48 -5.70 -27.78
C ILE A 153 -27.59 -4.47 -28.02
N ASP A 154 -28.12 -3.43 -28.65
CA ASP A 154 -27.38 -2.18 -28.92
C ASP A 154 -27.00 -1.47 -27.60
N LEU A 155 -27.91 -1.42 -26.61
CA LEU A 155 -27.63 -0.88 -25.28
C LEU A 155 -26.52 -1.65 -24.55
N ILE A 156 -26.59 -2.97 -24.54
CA ILE A 156 -25.57 -3.84 -23.93
C ILE A 156 -24.23 -3.69 -24.66
N SER A 157 -24.25 -3.60 -25.99
CA SER A 157 -23.06 -3.35 -26.81
C SER A 157 -22.39 -2.03 -26.45
N ASP A 158 -23.16 -0.96 -26.27
CA ASP A 158 -22.62 0.34 -25.89
C ASP A 158 -22.06 0.36 -24.46
N ILE A 159 -22.73 -0.30 -23.52
CA ILE A 159 -22.18 -0.55 -22.17
C ILE A 159 -20.86 -1.33 -22.27
N SER A 160 -20.80 -2.36 -23.11
CA SER A 160 -19.61 -3.20 -23.30
C SER A 160 -18.42 -2.38 -23.81
N LYS A 161 -18.63 -1.56 -24.85
CA LYS A 161 -17.58 -0.67 -25.40
C LYS A 161 -17.07 0.32 -24.37
N LEU A 162 -17.98 0.96 -23.61
CA LEU A 162 -17.61 1.91 -22.56
C LEU A 162 -16.81 1.21 -21.45
N TYR A 163 -17.20 -0.01 -21.05
CA TYR A 163 -16.45 -0.76 -20.05
C TYR A 163 -15.12 -1.30 -20.54
N THR A 164 -14.98 -1.66 -21.81
CA THR A 164 -13.66 -1.99 -22.39
C THR A 164 -12.68 -0.83 -22.19
N ILE A 165 -13.08 0.40 -22.52
CA ILE A 165 -12.25 1.60 -22.32
C ILE A 165 -11.91 1.81 -20.83
N VAL A 166 -12.88 1.61 -19.93
CA VAL A 166 -12.64 1.76 -18.48
C VAL A 166 -11.70 0.67 -17.96
N LEU A 167 -11.84 -0.57 -18.43
CA LEU A 167 -11.01 -1.70 -18.01
C LEU A 167 -9.60 -1.62 -18.54
N ASP A 168 -9.38 -1.14 -19.76
CA ASP A 168 -8.03 -0.96 -20.30
C ASP A 168 -7.23 0.01 -19.43
N ASN A 169 -7.82 1.17 -19.07
CA ASN A 169 -7.20 2.12 -18.14
C ASN A 169 -6.90 1.49 -16.77
N LEU A 170 -7.82 0.70 -16.20
CA LEU A 170 -7.60 0.03 -14.91
C LEU A 170 -6.51 -1.04 -14.99
N ARG A 171 -6.48 -1.81 -16.07
CA ARG A 171 -5.47 -2.84 -16.31
C ARG A 171 -4.10 -2.23 -16.49
N ASP A 172 -3.98 -1.07 -17.13
CA ASP A 172 -2.68 -0.42 -17.29
C ASP A 172 -2.13 0.10 -15.97
N ILE A 173 -3.00 0.65 -15.10
CA ILE A 173 -2.64 0.97 -13.72
C ILE A 173 -2.21 -0.29 -12.95
N GLU A 174 -3.00 -1.36 -12.99
CA GLU A 174 -2.67 -2.62 -12.30
C GLU A 174 -1.35 -3.22 -12.81
N LYS A 175 -1.14 -3.26 -14.13
CA LYS A 175 0.12 -3.71 -14.73
C LYS A 175 1.29 -2.86 -14.27
N ALA A 176 1.15 -1.53 -14.25
CA ALA A 176 2.23 -0.67 -13.76
C ALA A 176 2.51 -0.91 -12.28
N ILE A 177 1.49 -1.00 -11.42
CA ILE A 177 1.69 -1.34 -10.00
C ILE A 177 2.42 -2.68 -9.85
N ASN A 178 2.06 -3.68 -10.66
CA ASN A 178 2.74 -4.98 -10.66
C ASN A 178 4.20 -4.84 -11.08
N ILE A 179 4.47 -4.12 -12.16
CA ILE A 179 5.84 -3.87 -12.63
C ILE A 179 6.65 -3.10 -11.58
N ILE A 180 6.07 -2.05 -10.98
CA ILE A 180 6.69 -1.26 -9.90
C ILE A 180 7.05 -2.16 -8.72
N SER A 181 6.11 -3.02 -8.27
CA SER A 181 6.35 -3.95 -7.16
C SER A 181 7.52 -4.90 -7.42
N ILE A 182 7.62 -5.45 -8.64
CA ILE A 182 8.74 -6.31 -9.06
C ILE A 182 10.06 -5.55 -9.05
N PHE A 183 10.08 -4.30 -9.54
CA PHE A 183 11.30 -3.49 -9.53
C PHE A 183 11.76 -3.12 -8.12
N VAL A 184 10.83 -2.75 -7.24
CA VAL A 184 11.15 -2.48 -5.84
C VAL A 184 11.76 -3.73 -5.19
N GLU A 185 11.17 -4.89 -5.41
CA GLU A 185 11.70 -6.17 -4.90
C GLU A 185 13.12 -6.46 -5.44
N ILE A 186 13.37 -6.25 -6.75
CA ILE A 186 14.69 -6.45 -7.36
C ILE A 186 15.73 -5.51 -6.73
N LEU A 187 15.39 -4.23 -6.54
CA LEU A 187 16.28 -3.25 -5.92
C LEU A 187 16.63 -3.63 -4.49
N GLU A 188 15.62 -3.99 -3.68
CA GLU A 188 15.82 -4.41 -2.29
C GLU A 188 16.74 -5.64 -2.17
N ASN A 189 16.65 -6.58 -3.13
CA ASN A 189 17.55 -7.73 -3.18
C ASN A 189 18.99 -7.38 -3.63
N LYS A 190 19.15 -6.33 -4.46
CA LYS A 190 20.47 -5.87 -4.94
C LYS A 190 21.20 -5.04 -3.88
N GLU A 191 20.49 -4.21 -3.13
CA GLU A 191 21.05 -3.29 -2.14
C GLU A 191 20.92 -3.86 -0.73
N LYS A 192 21.92 -4.66 -0.33
CA LYS A 192 21.96 -5.37 0.95
C LYS A 192 21.83 -4.47 2.20
N TYR A 193 22.02 -3.16 2.02
CA TYR A 193 22.22 -2.20 3.09
C TYR A 193 21.09 -1.18 3.23
N LEU A 194 20.08 -1.22 2.37
CA LEU A 194 18.94 -0.29 2.37
C LEU A 194 17.60 -1.04 2.25
N PRO A 195 17.29 -1.95 3.20
CA PRO A 195 16.00 -2.63 3.18
C PRO A 195 14.86 -1.62 3.35
N ASN A 196 13.82 -1.75 2.55
CA ASN A 196 12.59 -0.94 2.62
C ASN A 196 12.81 0.55 2.28
N HIS A 197 13.98 0.92 1.74
CA HIS A 197 14.35 2.31 1.48
C HIS A 197 13.37 3.01 0.53
N SER A 198 13.02 2.37 -0.59
CA SER A 198 12.04 2.92 -1.52
C SER A 198 10.70 3.21 -0.86
N PHE A 199 10.22 2.30 0.00
CA PHE A 199 8.99 2.52 0.77
C PHE A 199 9.14 3.66 1.79
N ASN A 200 10.26 3.76 2.48
CA ASN A 200 10.49 4.87 3.42
C ASN A 200 10.54 6.22 2.71
N VAL A 201 11.24 6.31 1.57
CA VAL A 201 11.30 7.54 0.76
C VAL A 201 9.90 7.91 0.27
N ALA A 202 9.13 6.95 -0.23
CA ALA A 202 7.74 7.16 -0.64
C ALA A 202 6.86 7.67 0.51
N ASN A 203 7.01 7.10 1.71
CA ASN A 203 6.31 7.54 2.92
C ASN A 203 6.69 8.96 3.32
N TRP A 204 7.98 9.32 3.31
CA TRP A 204 8.41 10.70 3.56
C TRP A 204 7.85 11.68 2.54
N CYS A 205 7.84 11.30 1.26
CA CYS A 205 7.26 12.11 0.20
C CYS A 205 5.75 12.34 0.42
N ARG A 206 5.00 11.29 0.80
CA ARG A 206 3.58 11.40 1.16
C ARG A 206 3.36 12.40 2.30
N GLU A 207 4.10 12.25 3.40
CA GLU A 207 3.99 13.13 4.57
C GLU A 207 4.23 14.60 4.21
N ILE A 208 5.25 14.87 3.39
CA ILE A 208 5.54 16.23 2.90
C ILE A 208 4.41 16.72 2.00
N GLY A 209 3.96 15.91 1.03
CA GLY A 209 2.86 16.26 0.14
C GLY A 209 1.56 16.58 0.90
N MET A 210 1.25 15.84 1.97
CA MET A 210 0.09 16.10 2.82
C MET A 210 0.21 17.45 3.53
N ILE A 211 1.39 17.79 4.06
CA ILE A 211 1.65 19.10 4.69
C ILE A 211 1.50 20.24 3.67
N LEU A 212 1.89 20.00 2.43
CA LEU A 212 1.74 20.93 1.32
C LEU A 212 0.29 21.03 0.79
N GLY A 213 -0.64 20.20 1.29
CA GLY A 213 -2.03 20.18 0.85
C GLY A 213 -2.25 19.57 -0.54
N TYR A 214 -1.40 18.63 -0.95
CA TYR A 214 -1.59 17.89 -2.20
C TYR A 214 -2.89 17.08 -2.17
N ASP A 215 -3.58 17.06 -3.31
CA ASP A 215 -4.74 16.18 -3.50
C ASP A 215 -4.29 14.72 -3.67
N ARG A 216 -5.26 13.80 -3.67
CA ARG A 216 -4.98 12.35 -3.77
C ARG A 216 -4.19 11.99 -5.02
N GLU A 217 -4.48 12.59 -6.17
CA GLU A 217 -3.79 12.29 -7.42
C GLU A 217 -2.32 12.72 -7.38
N LYS A 218 -2.05 13.93 -6.87
CA LYS A 218 -0.69 14.42 -6.66
C LYS A 218 0.07 13.59 -5.62
N LEU A 219 -0.58 13.21 -4.53
CA LEU A 219 0.00 12.34 -3.51
C LEU A 219 0.37 10.98 -4.09
N THR A 220 -0.57 10.31 -4.78
CA THR A 220 -0.31 9.03 -5.46
C THR A 220 0.87 9.14 -6.42
N ARG A 221 0.92 10.19 -7.25
CA ARG A 221 2.05 10.41 -8.18
C ARG A 221 3.38 10.60 -7.45
N LEU A 222 3.40 11.43 -6.41
CA LEU A 222 4.61 11.73 -5.65
C LEU A 222 5.11 10.49 -4.88
N THR A 223 4.20 9.71 -4.30
CA THR A 223 4.49 8.43 -3.65
C THR A 223 5.11 7.43 -4.62
N TYR A 224 4.51 7.23 -5.81
CA TYR A 224 5.10 6.34 -6.83
C TYR A 224 6.45 6.85 -7.34
N ALA A 225 6.63 8.17 -7.45
CA ALA A 225 7.93 8.73 -7.79
C ALA A 225 8.98 8.41 -6.70
N GLY A 226 8.60 8.48 -5.42
CA GLY A 226 9.46 8.05 -4.30
C GLY A 226 9.79 6.55 -4.35
N LEU A 227 8.84 5.68 -4.69
CA LEU A 227 9.09 4.24 -4.86
C LEU A 227 10.08 3.96 -6.01
N LEU A 228 10.00 4.74 -7.08
CA LEU A 228 10.74 4.52 -8.33
C LEU A 228 12.02 5.34 -8.48
N HIS A 229 12.34 6.24 -7.54
CA HIS A 229 13.45 7.20 -7.71
C HIS A 229 14.77 6.53 -8.08
N ASP A 230 15.01 5.34 -7.51
CA ASP A 230 16.20 4.54 -7.68
C ASP A 230 16.09 3.38 -8.69
N ILE A 231 15.01 3.30 -9.48
CA ILE A 231 14.81 2.20 -10.45
C ILE A 231 15.98 2.02 -11.43
N GLY A 232 16.73 3.08 -11.73
CA GLY A 232 17.92 2.98 -12.57
C GLY A 232 19.06 2.16 -11.96
N LYS A 233 19.12 2.02 -10.63
CA LYS A 233 20.13 1.22 -9.93
C LYS A 233 20.01 -0.28 -10.27
N CYS A 234 18.86 -0.73 -10.79
CA CYS A 234 18.71 -2.07 -11.35
C CYS A 234 19.75 -2.40 -12.44
N LEU A 235 20.28 -1.40 -13.16
CA LEU A 235 21.29 -1.61 -14.21
C LEU A 235 22.72 -1.28 -13.76
N ILE A 236 22.92 -0.88 -12.50
CA ILE A 236 24.25 -0.64 -11.93
C ILE A 236 24.80 -1.95 -11.33
N ASP A 237 26.11 -2.13 -11.46
CA ASP A 237 26.82 -3.29 -10.93
C ASP A 237 26.72 -3.34 -9.39
N THR A 238 26.38 -4.51 -8.85
CA THR A 238 26.23 -4.72 -7.41
C THR A 238 27.54 -4.61 -6.65
N GLN A 239 28.69 -4.83 -7.28
CA GLN A 239 30.02 -4.61 -6.71
C GLN A 239 30.29 -3.12 -6.48
N ILE A 240 29.81 -2.25 -7.38
CA ILE A 240 29.89 -0.80 -7.22
C ILE A 240 28.90 -0.34 -6.13
N LEU A 241 27.63 -0.76 -6.24
CA LEU A 241 26.59 -0.35 -5.28
C LEU A 241 26.90 -0.78 -3.83
N ASN A 242 27.44 -2.00 -3.65
CA ASN A 242 27.73 -2.56 -2.33
C ASN A 242 29.22 -2.46 -1.95
N LYS A 243 30.01 -1.59 -2.61
CA LYS A 243 31.45 -1.47 -2.35
C LYS A 243 31.70 -1.13 -0.88
N PRO A 244 32.58 -1.89 -0.18
CA PRO A 244 32.91 -1.66 1.21
C PRO A 244 33.88 -0.48 1.37
N GLY A 245 33.44 0.75 1.10
CA GLY A 245 34.29 1.95 1.18
C GLY A 245 33.82 3.10 0.30
N LYS A 246 34.71 4.07 0.09
CA LYS A 246 34.45 5.18 -0.84
C LYS A 246 34.52 4.69 -2.29
N LEU A 247 33.62 5.20 -3.12
CA LEU A 247 33.69 5.05 -4.57
C LEU A 247 34.83 5.91 -5.13
N THR A 248 35.46 5.46 -6.20
CA THR A 248 36.30 6.33 -7.04
C THR A 248 35.43 7.30 -7.83
N GLU A 249 36.03 8.31 -8.44
CA GLU A 249 35.28 9.27 -9.26
C GLU A 249 34.62 8.59 -10.46
N GLU A 250 35.26 7.58 -11.05
CA GLU A 250 34.73 6.78 -12.16
C GLU A 250 33.55 5.91 -11.71
N GLU A 251 33.69 5.23 -10.57
CA GLU A 251 32.60 4.43 -9.98
C GLU A 251 31.42 5.32 -9.59
N TYR A 252 31.68 6.51 -9.04
CA TYR A 252 30.64 7.47 -8.71
C TYR A 252 29.96 8.05 -9.96
N ALA A 253 30.71 8.26 -11.05
CA ALA A 253 30.15 8.66 -12.33
C ALA A 253 29.14 7.62 -12.85
N VAL A 254 29.47 6.33 -12.78
CA VAL A 254 28.56 5.23 -13.12
C VAL A 254 27.32 5.25 -12.23
N VAL A 255 27.47 5.42 -10.91
CA VAL A 255 26.32 5.51 -10.00
C VAL A 255 25.39 6.67 -10.37
N LYS A 256 25.93 7.86 -10.72
CA LYS A 256 25.09 9.03 -11.11
C LYS A 256 24.18 8.76 -12.32
N GLU A 257 24.55 7.82 -13.20
CA GLU A 257 23.75 7.46 -14.38
C GLU A 257 22.39 6.85 -14.01
N HIS A 258 22.21 6.32 -12.79
CA HIS A 258 20.94 5.72 -12.38
C HIS A 258 19.75 6.70 -12.53
N SER A 259 19.97 8.00 -12.35
CA SER A 259 18.93 9.03 -12.52
C SER A 259 18.41 9.09 -13.98
N ILE A 260 19.33 9.02 -14.96
CA ILE A 260 19.02 9.05 -16.39
C ILE A 260 18.45 7.70 -16.85
N ILE A 261 19.02 6.60 -16.35
CA ILE A 261 18.53 5.25 -16.63
C ILE A 261 17.11 5.10 -16.07
N GLY A 262 16.90 5.53 -14.82
CA GLY A 262 15.61 5.46 -14.14
C GLY A 262 14.53 6.25 -14.88
N HIS A 263 14.88 7.45 -15.37
CA HIS A 263 14.02 8.23 -16.27
C HIS A 263 13.60 7.42 -17.50
N ARG A 264 14.53 6.80 -18.23
CA ARG A 264 14.23 6.01 -19.42
C ARG A 264 13.34 4.80 -19.11
N ILE A 265 13.67 4.06 -18.06
CA ILE A 265 12.90 2.87 -17.65
C ILE A 265 11.47 3.27 -17.28
N SER A 266 11.32 4.27 -16.41
CA SER A 266 10.00 4.73 -15.96
C SER A 266 9.19 5.35 -17.09
N GLN A 267 9.83 6.02 -18.04
CA GLN A 267 9.15 6.55 -19.21
C GLN A 267 8.50 5.43 -20.03
N VAL A 268 9.16 4.28 -20.19
CA VAL A 268 8.58 3.12 -20.90
C VAL A 268 7.42 2.51 -20.11
N ILE A 269 7.60 2.28 -18.81
CA ILE A 269 6.61 1.60 -17.95
C ILE A 269 5.35 2.45 -17.76
N LEU A 270 5.49 3.78 -17.69
CA LEU A 270 4.42 4.69 -17.30
C LEU A 270 3.82 5.49 -18.47
N HIS A 271 4.27 5.25 -19.71
CA HIS A 271 3.87 6.11 -20.85
C HIS A 271 2.36 6.15 -21.09
N ASP A 272 1.68 5.02 -20.91
CA ASP A 272 0.24 4.88 -21.14
C ASP A 272 -0.62 5.27 -19.93
N ILE A 273 -0.02 5.80 -18.87
CA ILE A 273 -0.73 6.12 -17.62
C ILE A 273 -0.69 7.62 -17.39
N PRO A 274 -1.73 8.37 -17.83
CA PRO A 274 -1.76 9.83 -17.72
C PRO A 274 -1.51 10.35 -16.30
N LEU A 275 -1.97 9.63 -15.28
CA LEU A 275 -1.77 9.98 -13.86
C LEU A 275 -0.28 10.02 -13.46
N LEU A 276 0.55 9.20 -14.10
CA LEU A 276 1.94 8.93 -13.72
C LEU A 276 2.96 9.53 -14.69
N LYS A 277 2.51 10.28 -15.72
CA LYS A 277 3.34 10.77 -16.82
C LYS A 277 4.51 11.68 -16.41
N ASP A 278 4.40 12.38 -15.27
CA ASP A 278 5.45 13.31 -14.82
C ASP A 278 6.53 12.61 -13.98
N ILE A 279 6.28 11.39 -13.50
CA ILE A 279 7.22 10.62 -12.66
C ILE A 279 8.60 10.49 -13.31
N PRO A 280 8.73 10.13 -14.60
CA PRO A 280 10.05 10.02 -15.24
C PRO A 280 10.85 11.31 -15.15
N LYS A 281 10.21 12.48 -15.27
CA LYS A 281 10.89 13.78 -15.13
C LYS A 281 11.30 14.03 -13.69
N ILE A 282 10.42 13.73 -12.73
CA ILE A 282 10.67 13.94 -11.31
C ILE A 282 11.87 13.11 -10.84
N ILE A 283 11.92 11.82 -11.17
CA ILE A 283 13.03 10.94 -10.79
C ILE A 283 14.33 11.28 -11.53
N LYS A 284 14.29 11.88 -12.72
CA LYS A 284 15.52 12.28 -13.43
C LYS A 284 16.33 13.29 -12.62
N TYR A 285 15.65 14.17 -11.89
CA TYR A 285 16.24 15.34 -11.26
C TYR A 285 16.26 15.26 -9.72
N HIS A 286 15.97 14.10 -9.12
CA HIS A 286 15.88 13.98 -7.66
C HIS A 286 17.22 14.19 -6.92
N HIS A 287 18.35 14.14 -7.64
CA HIS A 287 19.67 14.48 -7.14
C HIS A 287 20.18 15.87 -7.59
N GLU A 288 19.34 16.66 -8.25
CA GLU A 288 19.64 18.08 -8.46
C GLU A 288 19.61 18.81 -7.11
N ARG A 289 20.52 19.78 -6.95
CA ARG A 289 20.69 20.53 -5.70
C ARG A 289 20.18 21.93 -5.88
N TYR A 290 19.69 22.54 -4.79
CA TYR A 290 19.23 23.92 -4.84
C TYR A 290 20.32 24.91 -5.31
N ASP A 291 21.59 24.64 -4.98
CA ASP A 291 22.78 25.40 -5.38
C ASP A 291 23.32 25.10 -6.79
N GLY A 292 22.67 24.24 -7.58
CA GLY A 292 23.12 23.88 -8.92
C GLY A 292 24.34 22.95 -8.98
N LYS A 293 24.82 22.43 -7.84
CA LYS A 293 25.95 21.47 -7.81
C LYS A 293 25.52 20.01 -7.91
N GLY A 294 24.24 19.79 -8.24
CA GLY A 294 23.65 18.47 -8.36
C GLY A 294 23.94 17.81 -9.72
N TYR A 295 23.22 16.74 -9.99
CA TYR A 295 23.29 16.00 -11.24
C TYR A 295 21.88 15.51 -11.62
N PRO A 296 21.62 15.19 -12.90
CA PRO A 296 22.55 15.05 -14.02
C PRO A 296 22.98 16.32 -14.76
N LEU A 297 22.27 17.45 -14.61
CA LEU A 297 22.49 18.66 -15.41
C LEU A 297 23.00 19.86 -14.61
N GLY A 298 22.97 19.82 -13.28
CA GLY A 298 23.38 20.95 -12.44
C GLY A 298 22.37 22.09 -12.46
N LEU A 299 21.08 21.75 -12.56
CA LEU A 299 19.97 22.70 -12.54
C LEU A 299 19.87 23.35 -11.15
N LYS A 300 19.45 24.62 -11.09
CA LYS A 300 19.30 25.35 -9.82
C LYS A 300 17.89 25.90 -9.64
N GLU A 301 17.51 26.07 -8.38
CA GLU A 301 16.28 26.76 -7.96
C GLU A 301 15.04 26.29 -8.75
N GLU A 302 14.40 27.18 -9.51
CA GLU A 302 13.14 26.90 -10.22
C GLU A 302 13.29 26.02 -11.47
N GLU A 303 14.53 25.73 -11.91
CA GLU A 303 14.78 24.85 -13.05
C GLU A 303 14.52 23.38 -12.73
N VAL A 304 14.57 23.02 -11.44
CA VAL A 304 14.32 21.66 -10.95
C VAL A 304 12.82 21.52 -10.62
N PRO A 305 12.15 20.43 -11.05
CA PRO A 305 10.78 20.17 -10.61
C PRO A 305 10.70 20.14 -9.08
N PHE A 306 9.76 20.87 -8.49
CA PHE A 306 9.65 20.97 -7.02
C PHE A 306 9.52 19.58 -6.36
N ASP A 307 8.76 18.66 -6.96
CA ASP A 307 8.62 17.28 -6.48
C ASP A 307 9.95 16.50 -6.48
N SER A 308 10.92 16.85 -7.33
CA SER A 308 12.27 16.27 -7.30
C SER A 308 13.03 16.68 -6.04
N TYR A 309 12.84 17.92 -5.56
CA TYR A 309 13.41 18.34 -4.28
C TYR A 309 12.78 17.63 -3.08
N ILE A 310 11.49 17.28 -3.17
CA ILE A 310 10.81 16.47 -2.15
C ILE A 310 11.45 15.09 -2.05
N ILE A 311 11.67 14.42 -3.18
CA ILE A 311 12.34 13.11 -3.20
C ILE A 311 13.78 13.25 -2.69
N GLY A 312 14.53 14.25 -3.15
CA GLY A 312 15.93 14.43 -2.75
C GLY A 312 16.13 14.66 -1.26
N ILE A 313 15.24 15.41 -0.59
CA ILE A 313 15.29 15.56 0.88
C ILE A 313 14.81 14.28 1.59
N ALA A 314 13.81 13.59 1.06
CA ALA A 314 13.30 12.33 1.61
C ALA A 314 14.35 11.21 1.57
N ASP A 315 15.02 11.01 0.43
CA ASP A 315 16.15 10.07 0.26
C ASP A 315 17.29 10.39 1.24
N ALA A 316 17.72 11.66 1.29
CA ALA A 316 18.79 12.07 2.20
C ALA A 316 18.45 11.81 3.67
N VAL A 317 17.21 12.09 4.09
CA VAL A 317 16.77 11.85 5.47
C VAL A 317 16.68 10.37 5.79
N ASP A 318 16.08 9.56 4.91
CA ASP A 318 16.01 8.11 5.14
C ASP A 318 17.42 7.48 5.18
N THR A 319 18.29 7.91 4.28
CA THR A 319 19.72 7.56 4.26
C THR A 319 20.42 7.91 5.57
N MET A 320 20.16 9.09 6.16
CA MET A 320 20.78 9.50 7.42
C MET A 320 20.23 8.75 8.63
N LEU A 321 18.95 8.38 8.61
CA LEU A 321 18.27 7.66 9.69
C LEU A 321 18.46 6.13 9.63
N SER A 322 18.90 5.60 8.49
CA SER A 322 19.12 4.17 8.28
C SER A 322 20.52 3.71 8.65
N GLU A 323 20.63 2.51 9.21
CA GLU A 323 21.93 1.87 9.49
C GLU A 323 22.55 1.28 8.22
N ARG A 324 23.86 1.51 8.03
CA ARG A 324 24.67 0.92 6.95
C ARG A 324 25.87 0.18 7.57
N PRO A 325 26.47 -0.83 6.91
CA PRO A 325 27.58 -1.61 7.48
C PRO A 325 28.77 -0.77 7.92
N TYR A 326 28.98 0.38 7.27
CA TYR A 326 30.10 1.30 7.53
C TYR A 326 29.68 2.58 8.26
N LYS A 327 28.39 2.73 8.60
CA LYS A 327 27.87 3.96 9.22
C LYS A 327 26.64 3.66 10.08
N ARG A 328 26.75 3.92 11.38
CA ARG A 328 25.59 3.91 12.29
C ARG A 328 24.58 4.98 11.84
N ALA A 329 23.30 4.71 12.08
CA ALA A 329 22.25 5.72 11.92
C ALA A 329 22.61 7.00 12.68
N MET A 330 22.36 8.15 12.08
CA MET A 330 22.61 9.45 12.73
C MET A 330 21.55 9.71 13.78
N ALA A 331 21.95 10.32 14.91
CA ALA A 331 20.98 10.79 15.89
C ALA A 331 20.08 11.87 15.24
N LEU A 332 18.79 11.86 15.58
CA LEU A 332 17.79 12.77 15.00
C LEU A 332 18.22 14.24 15.08
N LYS A 333 18.85 14.65 16.18
CA LYS A 333 19.41 15.99 16.37
C LYS A 333 20.48 16.35 15.33
N ASP A 334 21.35 15.40 15.00
CA ASP A 334 22.41 15.59 14.01
C ASP A 334 21.86 15.61 12.59
N VAL A 335 20.80 14.82 12.32
CA VAL A 335 20.05 14.89 11.06
C VAL A 335 19.48 16.29 10.85
N ILE A 336 18.76 16.83 11.85
CA ILE A 336 18.19 18.17 11.78
C ILE A 336 19.29 19.23 11.60
N LYS A 337 20.42 19.09 12.30
CA LYS A 337 21.57 20.00 12.16
C LYS A 337 22.15 19.97 10.73
N GLU A 338 22.28 18.79 10.14
CA GLU A 338 22.79 18.64 8.76
C GLU A 338 21.79 19.21 7.73
N LEU A 339 20.48 19.08 7.96
CA LEU A 339 19.45 19.70 7.12
C LEU A 339 19.59 21.24 7.12
N TYR A 340 19.66 21.87 8.29
CA TYR A 340 19.81 23.34 8.38
C TYR A 340 21.16 23.82 7.83
N LYS A 341 22.25 23.09 8.05
CA LYS A 341 23.58 23.40 7.48
C LYS A 341 23.59 23.42 5.95
N ASN A 342 22.74 22.60 5.32
CA ASN A 342 22.60 22.48 3.87
C ASN A 342 21.35 23.16 3.30
N ARG A 343 20.63 23.95 4.11
CA ARG A 343 19.47 24.75 3.70
C ARG A 343 19.89 25.79 2.66
N GLY A 344 19.22 25.82 1.51
CA GLY A 344 19.58 26.68 0.38
C GLY A 344 20.87 26.27 -0.34
N LYS A 345 21.44 25.10 -0.01
CA LYS A 345 22.58 24.51 -0.72
C LYS A 345 22.15 23.22 -1.39
N GLN A 346 22.17 22.12 -0.64
CA GLN A 346 21.68 20.84 -1.14
C GLN A 346 20.16 20.86 -1.25
N PHE A 347 19.50 21.39 -0.21
CA PHE A 347 18.06 21.25 -0.02
C PHE A 347 17.34 22.57 -0.25
N HIS A 348 16.16 22.48 -0.83
CA HIS A 348 15.24 23.60 -0.96
C HIS A 348 14.92 24.17 0.45
N PRO A 349 15.07 25.49 0.69
CA PRO A 349 14.92 26.09 2.01
C PRO A 349 13.60 25.76 2.72
N TYR A 350 12.49 25.86 1.99
CA TYR A 350 11.15 25.58 2.52
C TYR A 350 10.96 24.10 2.93
N LEU A 351 11.57 23.17 2.20
CA LEU A 351 11.46 21.73 2.51
C LEU A 351 12.28 21.34 3.74
N VAL A 352 13.40 22.03 4.00
CA VAL A 352 14.16 21.85 5.25
C VAL A 352 13.29 22.19 6.45
N ASP A 353 12.57 23.30 6.39
CA ASP A 353 11.72 23.75 7.49
C ASP A 353 10.58 22.74 7.73
N ILE A 354 9.90 22.29 6.66
CA ILE A 354 8.85 21.26 6.73
C ILE A 354 9.40 19.94 7.32
N MET A 355 10.52 19.45 6.79
CA MET A 355 11.09 18.16 7.19
C MET A 355 11.57 18.20 8.65
N ALA A 356 12.27 19.25 9.05
CA ALA A 356 12.73 19.42 10.43
C ALA A 356 11.56 19.47 11.41
N GLU A 357 10.48 20.19 11.07
CA GLU A 357 9.26 20.25 11.89
C GLU A 357 8.54 18.90 11.93
N ARG A 358 8.52 18.16 10.81
CA ARG A 358 7.91 16.84 10.75
C ARG A 358 8.65 15.81 11.61
N LEU A 359 9.98 15.85 11.60
CA LEU A 359 10.87 14.95 12.36
C LEU A 359 10.72 15.08 13.88
N ILE A 360 10.32 16.25 14.39
CA ILE A 360 10.11 16.48 15.83
C ILE A 360 8.67 16.23 16.30
N LYS A 361 7.73 16.08 15.37
CA LYS A 361 6.32 15.79 15.70
C LYS A 361 6.15 14.29 15.91
N ALA A 362 5.53 13.91 17.03
CA ALA A 362 5.10 12.54 17.26
C ALA A 362 4.16 12.11 16.11
N GLN A 363 4.35 10.90 15.61
CA GLN A 363 3.46 10.34 14.60
C GLN A 363 2.24 9.76 15.32
N ASN A 364 1.04 10.19 14.91
CA ASN A 364 -0.19 9.50 15.33
C ASN A 364 -0.25 8.11 14.66
N GLN A 365 -1.13 7.23 15.15
CA GLN A 365 -1.47 6.02 14.41
C GLN A 365 -1.93 6.42 12.99
N LEU A 366 -1.51 5.65 11.99
CA LEU A 366 -2.04 5.81 10.64
C LEU A 366 -3.53 5.47 10.66
N ASP A 367 -4.36 6.41 10.23
CA ASP A 367 -5.75 6.18 9.89
C ASP A 367 -5.80 5.24 8.67
N GLU A 368 -6.78 4.32 8.62
CA GLU A 368 -7.02 3.43 7.48
C GLU A 368 -7.18 4.22 6.17
N ASN A 369 -7.70 5.45 6.25
CA ASN A 369 -7.85 6.36 5.11
C ASN A 369 -6.52 6.91 4.56
N LEU A 370 -5.40 6.71 5.27
CA LEU A 370 -4.07 7.17 4.91
C LEU A 370 -3.15 6.06 4.39
N ILE A 371 -3.66 4.82 4.34
CA ILE A 371 -2.97 3.68 3.73
C ILE A 371 -2.80 3.97 2.23
N GLN A 372 -1.57 3.88 1.74
CA GLN A 372 -1.26 4.10 0.33
C GLN A 372 -1.89 3.00 -0.55
N ASP A 373 -1.93 3.28 -1.85
CA ASP A 373 -2.32 2.26 -2.84
C ASP A 373 -1.34 1.06 -2.83
N MET A 374 -0.11 1.23 -2.30
CA MET A 374 0.90 0.18 -2.15
C MET A 374 1.72 0.38 -0.88
N GLU A 375 1.75 -0.63 0.01
CA GLU A 375 2.41 -0.56 1.32
C GLU A 375 3.28 -1.81 1.56
N LEU A 376 4.42 -1.61 2.24
CA LEU A 376 5.20 -2.72 2.74
C LEU A 376 4.51 -3.34 3.95
N SER A 377 4.32 -4.66 3.91
CA SER A 377 3.49 -5.34 4.88
C SER A 377 3.92 -6.77 5.19
N THR A 378 3.44 -7.28 6.31
CA THR A 378 3.60 -8.68 6.73
C THR A 378 2.22 -9.24 6.99
N LEU A 379 1.85 -10.31 6.29
CA LEU A 379 0.63 -11.05 6.55
C LEU A 379 0.93 -12.20 7.53
N ILE A 380 0.19 -12.25 8.63
CA ILE A 380 0.20 -13.34 9.59
C ILE A 380 -1.07 -14.13 9.43
N ILE A 381 -0.93 -15.44 9.22
CA ILE A 381 -2.04 -16.37 9.10
C ILE A 381 -1.94 -17.37 10.23
N ASN A 382 -2.95 -17.36 11.11
CA ASN A 382 -3.12 -18.38 12.13
C ASN A 382 -3.93 -19.54 11.54
N GLN A 383 -3.30 -20.71 11.42
CA GLN A 383 -3.96 -21.97 11.10
C GLN A 383 -4.19 -22.78 12.39
N LYS A 384 -5.03 -23.83 12.32
CA LYS A 384 -5.38 -24.64 13.51
C LYS A 384 -4.16 -25.10 14.34
N ASP A 385 -3.07 -25.46 13.67
CA ASP A 385 -1.87 -26.05 14.30
C ASP A 385 -0.57 -25.30 13.95
N ASN A 386 -0.62 -24.20 13.19
CA ASN A 386 0.58 -23.49 12.74
C ASN A 386 0.34 -21.98 12.58
N LEU A 387 1.42 -21.20 12.72
CA LEU A 387 1.47 -19.77 12.46
C LEU A 387 2.37 -19.53 11.25
N THR A 388 1.82 -18.93 10.18
CA THR A 388 2.61 -18.54 9.02
C THR A 388 2.78 -17.02 8.98
N ILE A 389 4.01 -16.56 8.80
CA ILE A 389 4.36 -15.14 8.68
C ILE A 389 4.94 -14.95 7.28
N ILE A 390 4.31 -14.11 6.46
CA ILE A 390 4.66 -13.90 5.06
C ILE A 390 4.97 -12.43 4.86
N GLU A 391 6.14 -12.13 4.32
CA GLU A 391 6.48 -10.76 3.92
C GLU A 391 5.93 -10.46 2.53
N GLY A 392 5.49 -9.22 2.30
CA GLY A 392 4.90 -8.86 1.03
C GLY A 392 4.51 -7.40 0.90
N THR A 393 3.81 -7.13 -0.19
CA THR A 393 3.24 -5.82 -0.49
C THR A 393 1.72 -5.89 -0.40
N LEU A 394 1.11 -4.99 0.36
CA LEU A 394 -0.33 -4.80 0.37
C LEU A 394 -0.69 -3.75 -0.67
N ILE A 395 -1.57 -4.08 -1.59
CA ILE A 395 -2.05 -3.17 -2.63
C ILE A 395 -3.54 -2.94 -2.41
N HIS A 396 -3.94 -1.68 -2.33
CA HIS A 396 -5.34 -1.30 -2.18
C HIS A 396 -5.95 -0.96 -3.55
N LEU A 397 -7.03 -1.66 -3.93
CA LEU A 397 -7.73 -1.47 -5.20
C LEU A 397 -9.23 -1.41 -4.97
N ASN A 398 -9.89 -0.31 -5.36
CA ASN A 398 -11.35 -0.24 -5.50
C ASN A 398 -12.17 -0.86 -4.32
N GLY A 399 -11.76 -0.63 -3.08
CA GLY A 399 -12.48 -1.11 -1.88
C GLY A 399 -12.11 -2.51 -1.40
N TYR A 400 -11.08 -3.15 -1.96
CA TYR A 400 -10.48 -4.37 -1.45
C TYR A 400 -8.95 -4.29 -1.50
N TYR A 401 -8.29 -5.28 -0.92
CA TYR A 401 -6.83 -5.36 -0.90
C TYR A 401 -6.33 -6.65 -1.53
N ILE A 402 -5.16 -6.55 -2.17
CA ILE A 402 -4.38 -7.69 -2.65
C ILE A 402 -3.08 -7.68 -1.88
N PHE A 403 -2.82 -8.73 -1.10
CA PHE A 403 -1.51 -8.96 -0.51
C PHE A 403 -0.69 -9.87 -1.41
N LYS A 404 0.49 -9.40 -1.80
CA LYS A 404 1.44 -10.08 -2.69
C LYS A 404 2.68 -10.50 -1.91
N PRO A 405 2.85 -11.80 -1.65
CA PRO A 405 4.05 -12.34 -1.03
C PRO A 405 5.31 -11.99 -1.82
N SER A 406 6.36 -11.54 -1.13
CA SER A 406 7.67 -11.27 -1.73
C SER A 406 8.37 -12.57 -2.14
N LYS A 407 8.14 -13.68 -1.43
CA LYS A 407 8.72 -15.00 -1.78
C LYS A 407 7.63 -16.04 -2.01
N LYS A 408 7.65 -16.63 -3.20
CA LYS A 408 6.69 -17.69 -3.57
C LYS A 408 6.80 -18.96 -2.72
N SER A 409 7.98 -19.25 -2.16
CA SER A 409 8.22 -20.42 -1.32
C SER A 409 7.47 -20.37 0.02
N GLU A 410 7.13 -19.18 0.51
CA GLU A 410 6.50 -18.98 1.83
C GLU A 410 5.00 -19.31 1.84
N VAL A 411 4.42 -19.71 0.70
CA VAL A 411 2.96 -19.76 0.48
C VAL A 411 2.44 -21.14 0.03
N GLN A 412 3.33 -22.10 -0.26
CA GLN A 412 2.95 -23.35 -0.94
C GLN A 412 2.09 -24.32 -0.10
N GLU A 413 1.88 -24.05 1.19
CA GLU A 413 1.20 -24.96 2.13
C GLU A 413 -0.09 -24.37 2.75
N ILE A 414 -0.60 -23.24 2.23
CA ILE A 414 -1.70 -22.52 2.89
C ILE A 414 -3.07 -22.95 2.35
N SER A 415 -3.76 -23.76 3.14
CA SER A 415 -5.18 -24.10 2.93
C SER A 415 -6.08 -23.00 3.49
N MET A 416 -6.92 -22.42 2.63
CA MET A 416 -7.91 -21.40 3.01
C MET A 416 -8.90 -21.91 4.08
N ALA A 417 -9.22 -23.21 4.07
CA ALA A 417 -10.15 -23.82 5.02
C ALA A 417 -9.58 -23.94 6.45
N ASP A 418 -8.27 -23.83 6.60
CA ASP A 418 -7.59 -23.97 7.88
C ASP A 418 -7.23 -22.63 8.52
N ILE A 419 -7.45 -21.52 7.82
CA ILE A 419 -7.25 -20.17 8.34
C ILE A 419 -8.30 -19.88 9.42
N THR A 420 -7.85 -19.69 10.65
CA THR A 420 -8.70 -19.33 11.80
C THR A 420 -8.78 -17.82 12.00
N SER A 421 -7.67 -17.11 11.75
CA SER A 421 -7.61 -15.65 11.77
C SER A 421 -6.40 -15.18 10.97
N ALA A 422 -6.43 -13.91 10.55
CA ALA A 422 -5.30 -13.27 9.91
C ALA A 422 -5.12 -11.85 10.42
N GLU A 423 -3.86 -11.44 10.51
CA GLU A 423 -3.45 -10.07 10.85
C GLU A 423 -2.50 -9.56 9.78
N ILE A 424 -2.50 -8.25 9.55
CA ILE A 424 -1.52 -7.61 8.70
C ILE A 424 -0.81 -6.51 9.48
N ALA A 425 0.52 -6.51 9.42
CA ALA A 425 1.33 -5.40 9.88
C ALA A 425 1.73 -4.56 8.67
N ILE A 426 1.54 -3.25 8.75
CA ILE A 426 1.97 -2.28 7.74
C ILE A 426 3.06 -1.42 8.36
N LYS A 427 4.20 -1.33 7.67
CA LYS A 427 5.33 -0.49 8.11
C LYS A 427 5.27 0.87 7.41
N ASP A 428 5.12 1.91 8.22
CA ASP A 428 5.18 3.31 7.80
C ASP A 428 6.35 3.99 8.51
N LEU A 429 7.44 4.20 7.78
CA LEU A 429 8.70 4.69 8.32
C LEU A 429 9.19 3.81 9.49
N LYS A 430 9.27 4.36 10.71
CA LYS A 430 9.61 3.61 11.93
C LYS A 430 8.39 3.02 12.65
N ASN A 431 7.18 3.30 12.19
CA ASN A 431 5.95 2.81 12.79
C ASN A 431 5.52 1.50 12.15
N ILE A 432 5.00 0.58 12.97
CA ILE A 432 4.34 -0.63 12.49
C ILE A 432 2.91 -0.63 13.02
N ASN A 433 1.93 -0.52 12.13
CA ASN A 433 0.52 -0.54 12.48
C ASN A 433 -0.06 -1.92 12.21
N TYR A 434 -0.94 -2.38 13.08
CA TYR A 434 -1.48 -3.73 13.04
C TYR A 434 -2.96 -3.68 12.71
N TYR A 435 -3.42 -4.59 11.86
CA TYR A 435 -4.81 -4.67 11.43
C TYR A 435 -5.27 -6.12 11.44
N TYR A 436 -6.52 -6.36 11.86
CA TYR A 436 -7.19 -7.61 11.56
C TYR A 436 -7.47 -7.65 10.05
N ALA A 437 -7.11 -8.75 9.39
CA ALA A 437 -7.31 -8.92 7.95
C ALA A 437 -8.38 -9.99 7.70
N LYS A 438 -9.38 -9.65 6.89
CA LYS A 438 -10.38 -10.62 6.43
C LYS A 438 -9.96 -11.18 5.07
N VAL A 439 -9.19 -12.27 5.10
CA VAL A 439 -8.76 -13.00 3.90
C VAL A 439 -9.94 -13.76 3.33
N GLU A 440 -10.28 -13.48 2.07
CA GLU A 440 -11.44 -14.06 1.40
C GLU A 440 -11.05 -15.10 0.36
N ASP A 441 -9.89 -14.94 -0.29
CA ASP A 441 -9.46 -15.86 -1.36
C ASP A 441 -7.93 -15.89 -1.52
N PHE A 442 -7.43 -16.96 -2.14
CA PHE A 442 -6.01 -17.13 -2.49
C PHE A 442 -5.88 -17.67 -3.92
N VAL A 443 -5.49 -16.81 -4.86
CA VAL A 443 -5.42 -17.14 -6.29
C VAL A 443 -4.15 -16.55 -6.89
N ASN A 444 -3.49 -17.30 -7.78
CA ASN A 444 -2.26 -16.86 -8.46
C ASN A 444 -1.15 -16.40 -7.50
N ASN A 445 -1.02 -17.08 -6.35
CA ASN A 445 -0.05 -16.77 -5.31
C ASN A 445 -0.25 -15.37 -4.67
N GLN A 446 -1.48 -14.91 -4.59
CA GLN A 446 -1.87 -13.63 -3.98
C GLN A 446 -3.09 -13.83 -3.09
N PHE A 447 -3.10 -13.14 -1.95
CA PHE A 447 -4.23 -13.14 -1.04
C PHE A 447 -5.15 -11.97 -1.35
N TYR A 448 -6.44 -12.24 -1.46
CA TYR A 448 -7.46 -11.22 -1.63
C TYR A 448 -8.16 -10.98 -0.30
N ILE A 449 -8.16 -9.74 0.15
CA ILE A 449 -8.61 -9.32 1.48
C ILE A 449 -9.75 -8.32 1.29
N SER A 450 -10.92 -8.59 1.87
CA SER A 450 -12.09 -7.71 1.75
C SER A 450 -12.00 -6.48 2.64
N SER A 451 -11.37 -6.60 3.80
CA SER A 451 -11.24 -5.50 4.75
C SER A 451 -10.05 -5.72 5.66
N ILE A 452 -9.44 -4.62 6.06
CA ILE A 452 -8.53 -4.57 7.20
C ILE A 452 -9.16 -3.67 8.26
N LYS A 453 -8.94 -3.97 9.54
CA LYS A 453 -9.44 -3.17 10.66
C LYS A 453 -8.32 -2.91 11.65
N LEU A 454 -8.04 -1.65 11.95
CA LEU A 454 -6.97 -1.25 12.85
C LEU A 454 -7.14 -1.94 14.20
N ILE A 455 -6.10 -2.63 14.64
CA ILE A 455 -5.98 -3.16 15.99
C ILE A 455 -5.49 -2.01 16.85
N PRO A 456 -6.33 -1.46 17.75
CA PRO A 456 -5.92 -0.32 18.56
C PRO A 456 -4.72 -0.71 19.41
N SER A 457 -3.57 -0.05 19.23
CA SER A 457 -2.48 -0.19 20.19
C SER A 457 -2.83 0.67 21.41
N ALA A 458 -3.22 0.03 22.51
CA ALA A 458 -3.52 0.74 23.74
C ALA A 458 -2.27 1.52 24.19
N ASN A 459 -2.38 2.85 24.26
CA ASN A 459 -1.47 3.76 24.95
C ASN A 459 0.03 3.63 24.62
N THR A 460 0.41 3.31 23.38
CA THR A 460 1.82 3.31 22.94
C THR A 460 2.16 4.48 22.03
N PHE A 461 3.41 4.96 22.14
CA PHE A 461 4.00 5.96 21.28
C PHE A 461 5.04 5.29 20.38
N SER A 462 4.98 5.58 19.09
CA SER A 462 6.06 5.23 18.18
C SER A 462 7.23 6.18 18.34
N LEU A 463 8.45 5.64 18.32
CA LEU A 463 9.67 6.38 18.54
C LEU A 463 10.39 6.63 17.21
N LEU A 464 10.65 7.91 16.92
CA LEU A 464 11.50 8.29 15.78
C LEU A 464 12.99 8.28 16.13
N TRP A 465 13.31 8.32 17.42
CA TRP A 465 14.67 8.17 17.96
C TRP A 465 14.88 6.74 18.45
N ASN A 466 16.15 6.34 18.55
CA ASN A 466 16.51 5.03 19.05
C ASN A 466 16.37 5.01 20.58
N LEU A 467 15.73 3.98 21.11
CA LEU A 467 15.62 3.73 22.54
C LEU A 467 16.16 2.33 22.82
N ASP A 468 17.29 2.25 23.52
CA ASP A 468 17.93 0.97 23.81
C ASP A 468 17.24 0.25 24.97
N GLY A 469 17.32 -1.08 24.94
CA GLY A 469 16.87 -1.92 26.02
C GLY A 469 17.69 -3.20 26.14
N VAL A 470 17.45 -3.94 27.22
CA VAL A 470 18.03 -5.26 27.45
C VAL A 470 16.91 -6.23 27.82
N LEU A 471 16.71 -7.24 26.97
CA LEU A 471 15.87 -8.40 27.26
C LEU A 471 16.71 -9.43 28.02
N TYR A 472 16.18 -10.03 29.08
CA TYR A 472 16.88 -11.08 29.83
C TYR A 472 16.28 -12.44 29.55
N GLU A 473 17.13 -13.41 29.21
CA GLU A 473 16.67 -14.76 28.90
C GLU A 473 16.11 -15.48 30.14
N PRO A 474 14.96 -16.18 30.06
CA PRO A 474 14.30 -16.72 31.26
C PRO A 474 15.06 -17.83 32.03
N GLU A 475 15.96 -18.56 31.40
CA GLU A 475 16.64 -19.74 31.96
C GLU A 475 18.00 -19.38 32.59
N ASP A 476 18.82 -18.59 31.89
CA ASP A 476 20.19 -18.23 32.26
C ASP A 476 20.36 -16.74 32.61
N ASN A 477 19.31 -15.93 32.44
CA ASN A 477 19.30 -14.48 32.67
C ASN A 477 20.39 -13.74 31.87
N SER A 478 20.81 -14.31 30.73
CA SER A 478 21.74 -13.66 29.81
C SER A 478 21.12 -12.41 29.17
N PRO A 479 21.89 -11.31 29.05
CA PRO A 479 21.39 -10.07 28.46
C PRO A 479 21.40 -10.13 26.93
N ILE A 480 20.27 -9.79 26.32
CA ILE A 480 20.10 -9.64 24.88
C ILE A 480 19.80 -8.16 24.60
N PRO A 481 20.71 -7.43 23.93
CA PRO A 481 20.46 -6.04 23.53
C PRO A 481 19.29 -5.97 22.55
N ILE A 482 18.37 -5.03 22.80
CA ILE A 482 17.20 -4.79 21.96
C ILE A 482 17.08 -3.30 21.65
N GLU A 483 16.46 -2.96 20.53
CA GLU A 483 16.06 -1.59 20.23
C GLU A 483 14.53 -1.49 20.24
N ILE A 484 14.03 -0.57 21.08
CA ILE A 484 12.61 -0.34 21.30
C ILE A 484 12.11 0.69 20.28
N THR A 485 11.09 0.32 19.52
CA THR A 485 10.52 1.15 18.44
C THR A 485 9.15 1.71 18.79
N LYS A 486 8.42 1.05 19.69
CA LYS A 486 7.21 1.57 20.30
C LYS A 486 7.20 1.30 21.79
N ILE A 487 6.67 2.22 22.58
CA ILE A 487 6.58 2.04 24.02
C ILE A 487 5.39 2.82 24.58
N GLY A 488 4.72 2.21 25.56
CA GLY A 488 3.55 2.77 26.21
C GLY A 488 3.49 2.40 27.69
N GLY A 489 2.33 2.62 28.29
CA GLY A 489 2.08 2.25 29.68
C GLY A 489 1.88 0.74 29.89
N ASP A 490 1.52 -0.01 28.85
CA ASP A 490 1.10 -1.42 28.97
C ASP A 490 1.79 -2.37 28.00
N SER A 491 2.57 -1.84 27.05
CA SER A 491 3.30 -2.66 26.08
C SER A 491 4.47 -1.89 25.47
N LEU A 492 5.38 -2.65 24.85
CA LEU A 492 6.40 -2.12 23.96
C LEU A 492 6.58 -3.04 22.75
N SER A 493 7.15 -2.47 21.69
CA SER A 493 7.61 -3.19 20.50
C SER A 493 9.11 -3.00 20.40
N PHE A 494 9.84 -4.07 20.08
CA PHE A 494 11.29 -4.02 19.93
C PHE A 494 11.77 -4.93 18.81
N TYR A 495 13.00 -4.74 18.35
CA TYR A 495 13.68 -5.71 17.50
C TYR A 495 15.08 -6.00 18.04
N VAL A 496 15.69 -7.07 17.53
CA VAL A 496 17.07 -7.45 17.87
C VAL A 496 17.93 -7.26 16.62
N GLY A 497 19.17 -6.79 16.80
CA GLY A 497 20.13 -6.62 15.70
C GLY A 497 20.34 -7.89 14.87
N LYS A 498 20.95 -7.76 13.69
CA LYS A 498 21.07 -8.77 12.60
C LYS A 498 21.81 -10.08 12.98
N SER A 499 21.32 -10.82 13.98
CA SER A 499 21.85 -12.11 14.43
C SER A 499 20.72 -13.14 14.36
N TYR A 500 20.74 -13.97 13.32
CA TYR A 500 19.76 -15.04 13.12
C TYR A 500 19.62 -15.94 14.36
N ASN A 501 20.75 -16.28 15.00
CA ASN A 501 20.75 -17.09 16.22
C ASN A 501 19.94 -16.45 17.37
N LEU A 502 19.99 -15.12 17.54
CA LEU A 502 19.22 -14.44 18.58
C LEU A 502 17.74 -14.38 18.24
N ILE A 503 17.41 -14.15 16.96
CA ILE A 503 16.04 -14.13 16.47
C ILE A 503 15.39 -15.50 16.69
N ASP A 504 16.07 -16.58 16.33
CA ASP A 504 15.59 -17.95 16.52
C ASP A 504 15.47 -18.29 18.00
N LYS A 505 16.44 -17.90 18.83
CA LYS A 505 16.37 -18.08 20.29
C LYS A 505 15.09 -17.46 20.85
N ILE A 506 14.82 -16.19 20.57
CA ILE A 506 13.61 -15.50 21.05
C ILE A 506 12.34 -16.17 20.53
N THR A 507 12.31 -16.49 19.24
CA THR A 507 11.12 -17.05 18.57
C THR A 507 10.73 -18.41 19.15
N HIS A 508 11.70 -19.28 19.47
CA HIS A 508 11.42 -20.63 19.93
C HIS A 508 11.30 -20.73 21.46
N SER A 509 12.08 -19.96 22.22
CA SER A 509 12.20 -20.19 23.67
C SER A 509 11.47 -19.18 24.55
N MET A 510 11.06 -18.02 24.04
CA MET A 510 10.59 -16.91 24.87
C MET A 510 9.10 -16.54 24.70
N PHE A 511 8.44 -16.99 23.63
CA PHE A 511 7.02 -16.71 23.41
C PHE A 511 6.14 -17.21 24.57
N ASN A 512 5.15 -16.40 24.95
CA ASN A 512 4.19 -16.71 26.03
C ASN A 512 4.82 -16.97 27.42
N LYS A 513 6.11 -16.68 27.62
CA LYS A 513 6.78 -16.77 28.93
C LYS A 513 6.95 -15.38 29.58
N PRO A 514 6.98 -15.28 30.92
CA PRO A 514 7.35 -14.04 31.61
C PRO A 514 8.82 -13.72 31.36
N ILE A 515 9.10 -12.52 30.85
CA ILE A 515 10.45 -12.07 30.51
C ILE A 515 10.71 -10.72 31.16
N LYS A 516 11.92 -10.53 31.68
CA LYS A 516 12.38 -9.25 32.21
C LYS A 516 12.96 -8.40 31.08
N VAL A 517 12.57 -7.13 31.02
CA VAL A 517 13.15 -6.12 30.12
C VAL A 517 13.64 -4.93 30.95
N ARG A 518 14.83 -4.44 30.63
CA ARG A 518 15.35 -3.16 31.12
C ARG A 518 15.31 -2.14 29.99
N ILE A 519 14.57 -1.06 30.20
CA ILE A 519 14.51 0.08 29.27
C ILE A 519 15.60 1.08 29.68
N LEU A 520 16.41 1.54 28.71
CA LEU A 520 17.55 2.43 28.96
C LEU A 520 17.22 3.84 28.46
N PHE A 521 16.88 4.75 29.39
CA PHE A 521 16.79 6.18 29.11
C PHE A 521 18.14 6.86 29.37
N ASP A 522 18.31 8.09 28.89
CA ASP A 522 19.57 8.84 29.00
C ASP A 522 20.06 9.02 30.45
N ASP A 523 19.12 9.16 31.40
CA ASP A 523 19.41 9.49 32.81
C ASP A 523 18.97 8.42 33.81
N LEU A 524 18.23 7.39 33.38
CA LEU A 524 17.76 6.31 34.24
C LEU A 524 17.46 5.04 33.45
N SER A 525 17.32 3.91 34.16
CA SER A 525 16.80 2.67 33.58
C SER A 525 15.54 2.20 34.30
N ILE A 526 14.63 1.58 33.56
CA ILE A 526 13.37 1.04 34.10
C ILE A 526 13.28 -0.45 33.82
N ASP A 527 13.26 -1.26 34.87
CA ASP A 527 13.01 -2.70 34.77
C ASP A 527 11.50 -2.98 34.73
N ILE A 528 11.05 -3.75 33.76
CA ILE A 528 9.67 -4.23 33.63
C ILE A 528 9.65 -5.75 33.41
N THR A 529 8.48 -6.34 33.56
CA THR A 529 8.22 -7.73 33.19
C THR A 529 7.07 -7.75 32.18
N GLY A 530 7.14 -8.64 31.20
CA GLY A 530 6.06 -8.84 30.25
C GLY A 530 6.18 -10.15 29.49
N VAL A 531 5.30 -10.33 28.51
CA VAL A 531 5.20 -11.54 27.70
C VAL A 531 5.20 -11.14 26.24
N ILE A 532 6.02 -11.82 25.42
CA ILE A 532 5.99 -11.66 23.95
C ILE A 532 4.73 -12.33 23.43
N VAL A 533 3.88 -11.55 22.73
CA VAL A 533 2.57 -12.00 22.24
C VAL A 533 2.57 -12.34 20.75
N ASN A 534 3.32 -11.60 19.94
CA ASN A 534 3.44 -11.81 18.50
C ASN A 534 4.77 -11.22 17.96
N SER A 535 5.12 -11.57 16.73
CA SER A 535 6.26 -11.01 16.01
C SER A 535 5.96 -10.81 14.54
N TYR A 536 6.62 -9.83 13.91
CA TYR A 536 6.47 -9.47 12.50
C TYR A 536 7.85 -9.29 11.88
N SER A 537 8.01 -9.70 10.62
CA SER A 537 9.27 -9.57 9.89
C SER A 537 9.14 -8.50 8.81
N PHE A 538 10.14 -7.62 8.73
CA PHE A 538 10.30 -6.66 7.63
C PHE A 538 11.75 -6.67 7.16
N GLY A 539 12.02 -7.40 6.08
CA GLY A 539 13.37 -7.56 5.55
C GLY A 539 14.25 -8.32 6.55
N PRO A 540 15.45 -7.81 6.91
CA PRO A 540 16.32 -8.50 7.87
C PRO A 540 15.92 -8.31 9.33
N TYR A 541 14.86 -7.55 9.61
CA TYR A 541 14.46 -7.17 10.97
C TYR A 541 13.21 -7.93 11.40
N ARG A 542 13.27 -8.55 12.59
CA ARG A 542 12.10 -9.14 13.24
C ARG A 542 11.73 -8.32 14.46
N TYR A 543 10.50 -7.81 14.46
CA TYR A 543 9.91 -7.02 15.51
C TYR A 543 9.06 -7.91 16.40
N PHE A 544 9.15 -7.71 17.71
CA PHE A 544 8.43 -8.45 18.74
C PHE A 544 7.58 -7.47 19.54
N ASN A 545 6.33 -7.83 19.82
CA ASN A 545 5.50 -7.09 20.75
C ASN A 545 5.48 -7.77 22.11
N LEU A 546 5.74 -6.99 23.13
CA LEU A 546 5.75 -7.42 24.52
C LEU A 546 4.68 -6.67 25.29
N ARG A 547 3.74 -7.42 25.88
CA ARG A 547 2.71 -6.88 26.78
C ARG A 547 3.18 -6.97 28.22
N TYR A 548 3.08 -5.88 28.97
CA TYR A 548 3.54 -5.84 30.36
C TYR A 548 2.69 -6.73 31.25
N THR A 549 3.31 -7.30 32.27
CA THR A 549 2.65 -8.07 33.33
C THR A 549 2.83 -7.35 34.66
N ASN A 550 1.71 -7.01 35.31
CA ASN A 550 1.67 -6.40 36.66
C ASN A 550 2.59 -5.19 36.85
N ILE A 551 2.65 -4.27 35.87
CA ILE A 551 3.44 -3.04 35.98
C ILE A 551 2.81 -2.05 36.99
N PRO A 552 3.56 -1.56 38.01
CA PRO A 552 3.07 -0.52 38.91
C PRO A 552 2.85 0.81 38.19
N GLU A 553 1.84 1.57 38.63
CA GLU A 553 1.52 2.90 38.08
C GLU A 553 2.72 3.87 38.13
N SER A 554 3.53 3.81 39.19
CA SER A 554 4.75 4.61 39.32
C SER A 554 5.79 4.35 38.21
N LYS A 555 5.88 3.11 37.70
CA LYS A 555 6.75 2.79 36.56
C LYS A 555 6.15 3.29 35.25
N ARG A 556 4.83 3.18 35.06
CA ARG A 556 4.13 3.73 33.89
C ARG A 556 4.34 5.24 33.79
N ASP A 557 4.16 5.95 34.89
CA ASP A 557 4.38 7.39 34.98
C ASP A 557 5.83 7.78 34.66
N SER A 558 6.79 7.01 35.16
CA SER A 558 8.21 7.24 34.89
C SER A 558 8.53 7.09 33.40
N ILE A 559 7.99 6.06 32.74
CA ILE A 559 8.11 5.87 31.27
C ILE A 559 7.57 7.11 30.55
N TYR A 560 6.33 7.52 30.84
CA TYR A 560 5.73 8.68 30.15
C TYR A 560 6.52 9.97 30.40
N ARG A 561 6.94 10.24 31.64
CA ARG A 561 7.75 11.43 31.95
C ARG A 561 9.02 11.50 31.13
N GLN A 562 9.72 10.38 30.97
CA GLN A 562 10.95 10.33 30.18
C GLN A 562 10.70 10.53 28.68
N LEU A 563 9.64 9.92 28.14
CA LEU A 563 9.24 10.14 26.75
C LEU A 563 8.90 11.62 26.48
N PHE A 564 8.10 12.24 27.34
CA PHE A 564 7.74 13.65 27.19
C PHE A 564 8.94 14.59 27.38
N LYS A 565 9.82 14.28 28.34
CA LYS A 565 11.08 15.03 28.53
C LYS A 565 11.92 15.03 27.25
N LYS A 566 12.11 13.86 26.63
CA LYS A 566 12.88 13.74 25.37
C LYS A 566 12.21 14.48 24.22
N GLN A 567 10.89 14.38 24.07
CA GLN A 567 10.16 15.15 23.05
C GLN A 567 10.31 16.67 23.23
N ILE A 568 10.25 17.17 24.47
CA ILE A 568 10.44 18.59 24.77
C ILE A 568 11.87 19.02 24.41
N GLU A 569 12.88 18.21 24.74
CA GLU A 569 14.28 18.47 24.37
C GLU A 569 14.45 18.59 22.83
N LEU A 570 13.91 17.62 22.09
CA LEU A 570 13.96 17.64 20.62
C LEU A 570 13.27 18.88 20.04
N ARG A 571 12.09 19.24 20.55
CA ARG A 571 11.35 20.44 20.12
C ARG A 571 12.11 21.74 20.38
N LYS A 572 12.82 21.84 21.52
CA LYS A 572 13.64 23.03 21.85
C LYS A 572 14.85 23.19 20.92
N THR A 573 15.28 22.13 20.24
CA THR A 573 16.47 22.17 19.41
C THR A 573 16.23 22.91 18.08
N VAL A 574 15.02 22.83 17.51
CA VAL A 574 14.72 23.41 16.19
C VAL A 574 14.82 24.94 16.16
N PRO A 575 14.21 25.71 17.09
CA PRO A 575 14.35 27.18 17.09
C PRO A 575 15.78 27.69 17.28
N GLN A 576 16.69 26.87 17.83
CA GLN A 576 18.10 27.24 18.00
C GLN A 576 18.94 27.01 16.73
N LEU A 577 18.42 26.20 15.81
CA LEU A 577 19.08 25.84 14.55
C LEU A 577 18.51 26.60 13.34
N LYS A 578 17.26 27.08 13.42
CA LYS A 578 16.71 28.11 12.53
C LYS A 578 17.51 29.40 12.72
#